data_AF-G5IZQ0-F1
#
_entry.id   AF-G5IZQ0-F1
#
_cell.length_a   1.000
_cell.length_b   1.000
_cell.length_c   1.000
_cell.angle_alpha   90.00
_cell.angle_beta   90.00
_cell.angle_gamma   90.00
#
_symmetry.space_group_name_H-M   'P 1'
#
loop_
_entity.id
_entity.type
_entity.pdbx_description
1 polymer ?
#
loop_
_entity_poly.entity_id
_entity_poly.type
_entity_poly.pdbx_seq_one_letter_code
_entity_poly.pdbx_strand_id
1 'polypeptide(L)'
;MKGADKIALRVAKILNKYKINKYYNLDITDSGFTYERKQELIDQEIALDGVYILRTSVDETLMDGFEVVKAYKSLSSVEEAFRCYKSIDLKVRPIYHYKGDRVKAHIFLCMLAYYVEWHLKQKLAPLLFEDEEIDNNYQDIIKAHRSNSAVAKDRKK
;
A
#
# COMPACT_ATOMS: atom_id res chain seq x y z
N MET A 1 42.80 -2.28 -7.99
CA MET A 1 41.74 -2.63 -7.00
C MET A 1 42.30 -3.73 -6.13
N LYS A 2 42.32 -3.50 -4.81
CA LYS A 2 42.79 -4.50 -3.83
C LYS A 2 41.79 -5.65 -3.74
N GLY A 3 42.17 -6.75 -3.07
CA GLY A 3 41.34 -7.95 -2.97
C GLY A 3 40.00 -7.65 -2.30
N ALA A 4 40.03 -6.88 -1.20
CA ALA A 4 38.84 -6.51 -0.43
C ALA A 4 37.80 -5.73 -1.27
N ASP A 5 38.23 -4.77 -2.08
CA ASP A 5 37.31 -3.93 -2.89
C ASP A 5 36.50 -4.76 -3.89
N LYS A 6 37.15 -5.76 -4.52
CA LYS A 6 36.49 -6.65 -5.49
C LYS A 6 35.48 -7.57 -4.81
N ILE A 7 35.79 -8.04 -3.61
CA ILE A 7 34.90 -8.90 -2.82
C ILE A 7 33.69 -8.08 -2.34
N ALA A 8 33.92 -6.88 -1.80
CA ALA A 8 32.86 -5.98 -1.36
C ALA A 8 31.87 -5.64 -2.47
N LEU A 9 32.34 -5.31 -3.68
CA LEU A 9 31.47 -5.02 -4.82
C LEU A 9 30.57 -6.20 -5.21
N ARG A 10 31.11 -7.43 -5.20
CA ARG A 10 30.35 -8.65 -5.54
C ARG A 10 29.32 -8.97 -4.47
N VAL A 11 29.70 -8.90 -3.20
CA VAL A 11 28.81 -9.14 -2.06
C VAL A 11 27.67 -8.10 -2.03
N ALA A 12 28.00 -6.81 -2.18
CA ALA A 12 27.01 -5.75 -2.24
C ALA A 12 26.00 -5.93 -3.38
N LYS A 13 26.44 -6.41 -4.56
CA LYS A 13 25.55 -6.70 -5.69
C LYS A 13 24.50 -7.76 -5.35
N ILE A 14 24.88 -8.82 -4.62
CA ILE A 14 23.97 -9.88 -4.19
C ILE A 14 23.00 -9.34 -3.13
N LEU A 15 23.52 -8.67 -2.11
CA LEU A 15 22.69 -8.12 -1.04
C LEU A 15 21.65 -7.12 -1.56
N ASN A 16 22.03 -6.27 -2.54
CA ASN A 16 21.11 -5.33 -3.16
C ASN A 16 20.08 -6.00 -4.07
N LYS A 17 20.47 -7.04 -4.83
CA LYS A 17 19.55 -7.79 -5.69
C LYS A 17 18.37 -8.36 -4.89
N TYR A 18 18.64 -8.90 -3.71
CA TYR A 18 17.62 -9.50 -2.85
C TYR A 18 17.10 -8.55 -1.76
N LYS A 19 17.64 -7.32 -1.66
CA LYS A 19 17.28 -6.33 -0.63
C LYS A 19 17.45 -6.83 0.81
N ILE A 20 18.43 -7.70 1.05
CA ILE A 20 18.66 -8.41 2.32
C ILE A 20 19.81 -7.84 3.17
N ASN A 21 20.37 -6.69 2.78
CA ASN A 21 21.55 -6.10 3.46
C ASN A 21 21.36 -5.93 4.97
N LYS A 22 20.14 -5.60 5.43
CA LYS A 22 19.84 -5.35 6.84
C LYS A 22 20.02 -6.58 7.74
N TYR A 23 19.97 -7.80 7.19
CA TYR A 23 20.00 -9.06 7.96
C TYR A 23 21.39 -9.64 8.19
N TYR A 24 22.44 -9.06 7.60
CA TYR A 24 23.78 -9.61 7.64
C TYR A 24 24.78 -8.62 8.22
N ASN A 25 25.66 -9.10 9.10
CA ASN A 25 26.95 -8.47 9.36
C ASN A 25 27.97 -9.10 8.42
N LEU A 26 28.80 -8.26 7.80
CA LEU A 26 29.85 -8.69 6.88
C LEU A 26 31.19 -8.17 7.39
N ASP A 27 32.16 -9.07 7.44
CA ASP A 27 33.57 -8.70 7.58
C ASP A 27 34.28 -9.10 6.29
N ILE A 28 34.92 -8.13 5.63
CA ILE A 28 35.54 -8.30 4.31
C ILE A 28 37.02 -8.02 4.46
N THR A 29 37.82 -9.03 4.15
CA THR A 29 39.28 -8.96 4.18
C THR A 29 39.84 -9.00 2.75
N ASP A 30 41.15 -8.82 2.59
CA ASP A 30 41.78 -8.88 1.27
C ASP A 30 41.76 -10.28 0.63
N SER A 31 41.57 -11.34 1.43
CA SER A 31 41.58 -12.74 1.00
C SER A 31 40.20 -13.40 0.99
N GLY A 32 39.18 -12.77 1.58
CA GLY A 32 37.85 -13.38 1.70
C GLY A 32 36.81 -12.48 2.37
N PHE A 33 35.68 -13.08 2.72
CA PHE A 33 34.70 -12.44 3.59
C PHE A 33 34.07 -13.47 4.52
N THR A 34 33.67 -13.02 5.70
CA THR A 34 32.81 -13.78 6.61
C THR A 34 31.48 -13.05 6.74
N TYR A 35 30.45 -13.80 7.11
CA TYR A 35 29.12 -13.24 7.30
C TYR A 35 28.48 -13.86 8.54
N GLU A 36 27.68 -13.05 9.22
CA GLU A 36 26.87 -13.46 10.35
C GLU A 36 25.44 -12.97 10.14
N ARG A 37 24.47 -13.84 10.39
CA ARG A 37 23.04 -13.50 10.29
C ARG A 37 22.61 -12.85 11.59
N LYS A 38 21.93 -11.70 11.49
CA LYS A 38 21.27 -11.04 12.63
C LYS A 38 19.97 -11.78 12.96
N GLN A 39 20.09 -12.93 13.61
CA GLN A 39 18.96 -13.83 13.84
C GLN A 39 17.82 -13.15 14.60
N GLU A 40 18.12 -12.32 15.60
CA GLU A 40 17.10 -11.55 16.34
C GLU A 40 16.28 -10.61 15.44
N LEU A 41 16.92 -9.91 14.50
CA LEU A 41 16.23 -9.01 13.57
C LEU A 41 15.39 -9.80 12.56
N ILE A 42 15.91 -10.95 12.11
CA ILE A 42 15.18 -11.87 11.24
C ILE A 42 13.94 -12.41 11.97
N ASP A 43 14.07 -12.84 13.22
CA ASP A 43 12.96 -13.38 14.00
C ASP A 43 11.90 -12.31 14.32
N GLN A 44 12.32 -11.08 14.63
CA GLN A 44 11.42 -9.94 14.80
C GLN A 44 10.66 -9.61 13.52
N GLU A 45 11.33 -9.63 12.37
CA GLU A 45 10.65 -9.38 11.10
C GLU A 45 9.75 -10.52 10.69
N ILE A 46 10.14 -11.79 10.90
CA ILE A 46 9.25 -12.94 10.70
C ILE A 46 7.99 -12.83 11.58
N ALA A 47 8.13 -12.36 12.82
CA ALA A 47 6.99 -12.15 13.72
C ALA A 47 6.06 -11.01 13.25
N LEU A 48 6.55 -10.10 12.40
CA LEU A 48 5.78 -9.00 11.82
C LEU A 48 5.36 -9.28 10.36
N ASP A 49 5.97 -10.27 9.72
CA ASP A 49 5.73 -10.64 8.34
C ASP A 49 4.32 -11.25 8.24
N GLY A 50 3.43 -10.56 7.55
CA GLY A 50 2.05 -10.99 7.34
C GLY A 50 0.99 -10.33 8.25
N VAL A 51 1.37 -9.47 9.21
CA VAL A 51 0.37 -8.77 10.04
C VAL A 51 0.14 -7.35 9.53
N TYR A 52 -1.00 -7.15 8.86
CA TYR A 52 -1.45 -5.82 8.43
C TYR A 52 -2.31 -5.18 9.53
N ILE A 53 -1.77 -4.17 10.24
CA ILE A 53 -2.47 -3.50 11.35
C ILE A 53 -3.12 -2.21 10.85
N LEU A 54 -4.44 -2.13 10.94
CA LEU A 54 -5.19 -0.89 10.72
C LEU A 54 -5.47 -0.18 12.05
N ARG A 55 -5.11 1.10 12.13
CA ARG A 55 -5.46 1.99 13.24
C ARG A 55 -6.44 3.04 12.74
N THR A 56 -7.60 3.13 13.37
CA THR A 56 -8.61 4.15 13.11
C THR A 56 -8.89 4.98 14.36
N SER A 57 -9.37 6.21 14.18
CA SER A 57 -9.92 7.05 15.25
C SER A 57 -11.45 6.96 15.34
N VAL A 58 -12.09 6.17 14.48
CA VAL A 58 -13.53 5.90 14.53
C VAL A 58 -13.84 5.07 15.78
N ASP A 59 -14.92 5.43 16.45
CA ASP A 59 -15.39 4.73 17.64
C ASP A 59 -15.90 3.33 17.29
N GLU A 60 -15.68 2.35 18.17
CA GLU A 60 -16.06 0.94 17.96
C GLU A 60 -17.59 0.76 17.86
N THR A 61 -18.38 1.70 18.40
CA THR A 61 -19.84 1.71 18.25
C THR A 61 -20.31 2.11 16.86
N LEU A 62 -19.46 2.81 16.07
CA LEU A 62 -19.77 3.25 14.71
C LEU A 62 -19.25 2.30 13.63
N MET A 63 -18.10 1.67 13.86
CA MET A 63 -17.54 0.65 12.97
C MET A 63 -16.77 -0.41 13.75
N ASP A 64 -17.13 -1.69 13.58
CA ASP A 64 -16.29 -2.79 14.09
C ASP A 64 -15.02 -2.95 13.23
N GLY A 65 -14.00 -3.63 13.75
CA GLY A 65 -12.73 -3.86 13.07
C GLY A 65 -12.88 -4.48 11.67
N PHE A 66 -13.90 -5.31 11.44
CA PHE A 66 -14.23 -5.83 10.11
C PHE A 66 -14.64 -4.73 9.14
N GLU A 67 -15.54 -3.84 9.56
CA GLU A 67 -16.04 -2.73 8.74
C GLU A 67 -14.93 -1.72 8.44
N VAL A 68 -14.02 -1.50 9.39
CA VAL A 68 -12.82 -0.67 9.19
C VAL A 68 -11.92 -1.27 8.11
N VAL A 69 -11.67 -2.59 8.14
CA VAL A 69 -10.86 -3.25 7.11
C VAL A 69 -11.55 -3.19 5.74
N LYS A 70 -12.86 -3.39 5.70
CA LYS A 70 -13.66 -3.29 4.47
C LYS A 70 -13.60 -1.87 3.88
N ALA A 71 -13.80 -0.85 4.71
CA ALA A 71 -13.70 0.56 4.31
C ALA A 71 -12.29 0.96 3.87
N TYR A 72 -11.25 0.42 4.51
CA TYR A 72 -9.88 0.63 4.09
C TYR A 72 -9.62 0.00 2.70
N LYS A 73 -10.06 -1.24 2.49
CA LYS A 73 -9.83 -1.94 1.22
C LYS A 73 -10.67 -1.38 0.06
N SER A 74 -11.86 -0.84 0.33
CA SER A 74 -12.66 -0.13 -0.67
C SER A 74 -12.04 1.19 -1.13
N LEU A 75 -11.00 1.69 -0.45
CA LEU A 75 -10.17 2.79 -0.97
C LEU A 75 -9.52 2.44 -2.33
N SER A 76 -9.28 1.15 -2.59
CA SER A 76 -8.80 0.69 -3.90
C SER A 76 -9.76 1.07 -5.04
N SER A 77 -11.07 1.14 -4.76
CA SER A 77 -12.07 1.64 -5.71
C SER A 77 -11.91 3.13 -6.01
N VAL A 78 -11.40 3.91 -5.05
CA VAL A 78 -11.05 5.33 -5.27
C VAL A 78 -9.82 5.44 -6.17
N GLU A 79 -8.79 4.61 -5.95
CA GLU A 79 -7.62 4.57 -6.83
C GLU A 79 -7.98 4.12 -8.25
N GLU A 80 -8.90 3.17 -8.38
CA GLU A 80 -9.47 2.76 -9.66
C GLU A 80 -10.25 3.90 -10.32
N ALA A 81 -11.09 4.64 -9.58
CA ALA A 81 -11.75 5.84 -10.08
C ALA A 81 -10.73 6.87 -10.62
N PHE A 82 -9.65 7.11 -9.89
CA PHE A 82 -8.56 7.99 -10.34
C PHE A 82 -7.76 7.43 -11.52
N ARG A 83 -7.69 6.11 -11.68
CA ARG A 83 -7.10 5.46 -12.86
C ARG A 83 -8.00 5.64 -14.08
N CYS A 84 -9.29 5.34 -13.98
CA CYS A 84 -10.28 5.58 -15.05
C CYS A 84 -10.27 7.04 -15.50
N TYR A 85 -10.21 7.97 -14.54
CA TYR A 85 -10.05 9.41 -14.74
C TYR A 85 -8.82 9.77 -15.61
N LYS A 86 -7.69 9.09 -15.42
CA LYS A 86 -6.44 9.38 -16.13
C LYS A 86 -6.30 8.67 -17.48
N SER A 87 -6.78 7.44 -17.61
CA SER A 87 -6.36 6.57 -18.72
C SER A 87 -7.43 6.16 -19.73
N ILE A 88 -8.70 5.97 -19.35
CA ILE A 88 -9.61 5.15 -20.17
C ILE A 88 -10.80 5.94 -20.75
N ASP A 89 -11.60 6.65 -19.94
CA ASP A 89 -12.86 7.23 -20.45
C ASP A 89 -12.85 8.75 -20.63
N LEU A 90 -12.18 9.48 -19.74
CA LEU A 90 -12.33 10.94 -19.70
C LEU A 90 -11.15 11.74 -20.24
N LYS A 91 -10.06 11.05 -20.60
CA LYS A 91 -8.84 11.62 -21.20
C LYS A 91 -8.43 12.95 -20.53
N VAL A 92 -8.20 12.94 -19.22
CA VAL A 92 -7.57 14.07 -18.49
C VAL A 92 -6.13 14.34 -18.98
N ARG A 93 -5.61 13.53 -19.91
CA ARG A 93 -4.38 13.87 -20.63
C ARG A 93 -4.56 15.24 -21.33
N PRO A 94 -3.60 16.15 -21.17
CA PRO A 94 -3.90 17.57 -21.22
C PRO A 94 -4.20 18.05 -22.64
N ILE A 95 -5.28 18.80 -22.79
CA ILE A 95 -5.49 19.71 -23.93
C ILE A 95 -4.66 20.98 -23.65
N TYR A 96 -3.33 20.95 -23.67
CA TYR A 96 -2.45 22.14 -23.62
C TYR A 96 -2.92 23.32 -22.72
N HIS A 97 -3.35 23.04 -21.47
CA HIS A 97 -3.80 24.09 -20.55
C HIS A 97 -2.61 24.60 -19.72
N TYR A 98 -2.12 25.80 -20.04
CA TYR A 98 -0.97 26.42 -19.38
C TYR A 98 -1.34 27.41 -18.26
N LYS A 99 -2.61 27.83 -18.18
CA LYS A 99 -3.10 28.76 -17.14
C LYS A 99 -3.78 27.98 -16.00
N GLY A 100 -3.41 28.29 -14.76
CA GLY A 100 -3.89 27.59 -13.56
C GLY A 100 -5.43 27.50 -13.44
N ASP A 101 -6.15 28.56 -13.76
CA ASP A 101 -7.62 28.56 -13.68
C ASP A 101 -8.28 27.62 -14.69
N ARG A 102 -7.68 27.50 -15.89
CA ARG A 102 -8.17 26.56 -16.92
C ARG A 102 -7.90 25.12 -16.54
N VAL A 103 -6.78 24.85 -15.86
CA VAL A 103 -6.48 23.53 -15.31
C VAL A 103 -7.49 23.15 -14.24
N LYS A 104 -7.79 24.07 -13.30
CA LYS A 104 -8.81 23.84 -12.27
C LYS A 104 -10.20 23.57 -12.85
N ALA A 105 -10.62 24.38 -13.82
CA ALA A 105 -11.92 24.21 -14.48
C ALA A 105 -12.02 22.88 -15.25
N HIS A 106 -10.95 22.48 -15.95
CA HIS A 106 -10.90 21.20 -16.65
C HIS A 106 -10.97 20.01 -15.68
N ILE A 107 -10.18 20.04 -14.60
CA ILE A 107 -10.21 19.00 -13.55
C ILE A 107 -11.62 18.89 -12.96
N PHE A 108 -12.28 20.02 -12.70
CA PHE A 108 -13.63 20.06 -12.16
C PHE A 108 -14.67 19.47 -13.12
N LEU A 109 -14.64 19.86 -14.40
CA LEU A 109 -15.51 19.28 -15.42
C LEU A 109 -15.29 17.77 -15.56
N CYS A 110 -14.04 17.32 -15.49
CA CYS A 110 -13.72 15.91 -15.50
C CYS A 110 -14.28 15.18 -14.25
N MET A 111 -14.20 15.77 -13.06
CA MET A 111 -14.83 15.19 -11.87
C MET A 111 -16.35 15.05 -12.03
N LEU A 112 -17.02 16.04 -12.63
CA LEU A 112 -18.46 16.00 -12.87
C LEU A 112 -18.86 14.92 -13.89
N ALA A 113 -18.12 14.81 -14.99
CA ALA A 113 -18.42 13.80 -16.01
C ALA A 113 -18.22 12.38 -15.47
N TYR A 114 -17.18 12.14 -14.65
CA TYR A 114 -17.02 10.87 -13.94
C TYR A 114 -18.20 10.58 -12.99
N TYR A 115 -18.67 11.59 -12.26
CA TYR A 115 -19.83 11.41 -11.38
C TYR A 115 -21.09 10.97 -12.15
N VAL A 116 -21.33 11.56 -13.33
CA VAL A 116 -22.43 11.14 -14.22
C VAL A 116 -22.22 9.71 -14.72
N GLU A 117 -21.01 9.38 -15.18
CA GLU A 117 -20.66 8.03 -15.63
C GLU A 117 -20.88 6.99 -14.54
N TRP A 118 -20.45 7.28 -13.31
CA TRP A 118 -20.66 6.41 -12.14
C TRP A 118 -22.16 6.16 -11.88
N HIS A 119 -22.99 7.22 -11.90
CA HIS A 119 -24.44 7.09 -11.76
C HIS A 119 -25.07 6.28 -12.90
N LEU A 120 -24.56 6.42 -14.12
CA LEU A 120 -25.01 5.62 -15.25
C LEU A 120 -24.64 4.15 -15.08
N LYS A 121 -23.40 3.84 -14.69
CA LYS A 121 -22.97 2.46 -14.41
C LYS A 121 -23.85 1.81 -13.34
N GLN A 122 -24.15 2.52 -12.25
CA GLN A 122 -25.07 2.03 -11.21
C GLN A 122 -26.48 1.75 -11.75
N LYS A 123 -27.04 2.63 -12.58
CA LYS A 123 -28.39 2.43 -13.18
C LYS A 123 -28.42 1.33 -14.24
N LEU A 124 -27.32 1.14 -14.96
CA LEU A 124 -27.18 0.12 -16.00
C LEU A 124 -26.56 -1.18 -15.48
N ALA A 125 -26.24 -1.28 -14.18
CA ALA A 125 -25.65 -2.48 -13.58
C ALA A 125 -26.39 -3.78 -13.95
N PRO A 126 -27.75 -3.84 -13.97
CA PRO A 126 -28.47 -5.04 -14.38
C PRO A 126 -28.25 -5.47 -15.84
N LEU A 127 -27.84 -4.53 -16.71
CA LEU A 127 -27.57 -4.75 -18.13
C LEU A 127 -26.08 -4.97 -18.41
N LEU A 128 -25.21 -4.53 -17.50
CA LEU A 128 -23.76 -4.64 -17.63
C LEU A 128 -23.22 -5.99 -17.13
N PHE A 129 -24.08 -6.83 -16.52
CA PHE A 129 -23.66 -8.08 -15.87
C PHE A 129 -22.50 -7.85 -14.88
N GLU A 130 -22.47 -6.68 -14.25
CA GLU A 130 -21.61 -6.44 -13.11
C GLU A 130 -22.22 -7.22 -11.94
N ASP A 131 -21.80 -8.47 -11.79
CA ASP A 131 -22.18 -9.32 -10.66
C ASP A 131 -21.86 -8.57 -9.36
N GLU A 132 -22.88 -8.37 -8.51
CA GLU A 132 -22.80 -7.67 -7.21
C GLU A 132 -21.95 -8.40 -6.16
N GLU A 133 -21.07 -9.32 -6.57
CA GLU A 133 -20.17 -10.02 -5.68
C GLU A 133 -18.92 -9.18 -5.46
N ILE A 134 -19.03 -8.21 -4.55
CA ILE A 134 -17.83 -7.77 -3.80
C ILE A 134 -17.31 -9.02 -3.12
N ASP A 135 -16.16 -9.53 -3.58
CA ASP A 135 -15.46 -10.65 -2.97
C ASP A 135 -15.32 -10.38 -1.46
N ASN A 136 -16.21 -11.00 -0.68
CA ASN A 136 -16.30 -10.84 0.76
C ASN A 136 -15.33 -11.81 1.48
N ASN A 137 -14.26 -12.26 0.81
CA ASN A 137 -13.15 -13.00 1.41
C ASN A 137 -12.30 -12.15 2.39
N TYR A 138 -12.97 -11.45 3.30
CA TYR A 138 -12.34 -10.83 4.47
C TYR A 138 -12.64 -11.63 5.75
N GLN A 139 -13.07 -12.88 5.62
CA GLN A 139 -13.41 -13.76 6.74
C GLN A 139 -12.19 -14.09 7.63
N ASP A 140 -10.97 -13.94 7.13
CA ASP A 140 -9.73 -14.15 7.90
C ASP A 140 -9.20 -12.87 8.59
N ILE A 141 -10.09 -12.03 9.13
CA ILE A 141 -9.66 -10.93 10.02
C ILE A 141 -9.51 -11.49 11.43
N ILE A 142 -8.30 -11.94 11.76
CA ILE A 142 -7.94 -12.26 13.14
C ILE A 142 -7.85 -10.93 13.90
N LYS A 143 -8.78 -10.68 14.82
CA LYS A 143 -8.73 -9.51 15.71
C LYS A 143 -7.45 -9.60 16.55
N ALA A 144 -6.49 -8.72 16.27
CA ALA A 144 -5.28 -8.63 17.07
C ALA A 144 -5.61 -8.10 18.47
N HIS A 145 -5.31 -8.87 19.52
CA HIS A 145 -5.43 -8.39 20.89
C HIS A 145 -4.35 -7.33 21.17
N ARG A 146 -4.79 -6.17 21.65
CA ARG A 146 -3.89 -5.04 21.94
C ARG A 146 -2.90 -5.44 23.04
N SER A 147 -1.62 -5.17 22.82
CA SER A 147 -0.60 -5.30 23.87
C SER A 147 -0.76 -4.20 24.93
N ASN A 148 -0.30 -4.47 26.15
CA ASN A 148 -0.38 -3.52 27.26
C ASN A 148 0.29 -2.16 26.95
N SER A 149 1.35 -2.17 26.12
CA SER A 149 2.04 -0.97 25.68
C SER A 149 1.22 -0.14 24.67
N ALA A 150 0.42 -0.79 23.81
CA ALA A 150 -0.47 -0.10 22.88
C ALA A 150 -1.62 0.60 23.61
N VAL A 151 -2.21 -0.05 24.62
CA VAL A 151 -3.26 0.54 25.49
C VAL A 151 -2.74 1.77 26.24
N ALA A 152 -1.50 1.73 26.72
CA ALA A 152 -0.88 2.85 27.44
C ALA A 152 -0.63 4.10 26.57
N LYS A 153 -0.39 3.92 25.26
CA LYS A 153 -0.17 5.04 24.33
C LYS A 153 -1.46 5.77 23.94
N ASP A 154 -2.59 5.06 23.94
CA ASP A 154 -3.90 5.63 23.60
C ASP A 154 -4.44 6.52 24.72
N ARG A 155 -4.21 6.14 26.00
CA ARG A 155 -4.57 6.96 27.18
C ARG A 155 -3.82 8.29 27.30
N LYS A 156 -2.80 8.52 26.46
CA LYS A 156 -1.99 9.75 26.46
C LYS A 156 -2.38 10.73 25.35
N LYS A 157 -3.44 10.44 24.59
CA LYS A 157 -3.98 11.33 23.56
C LYS A 157 -5.27 11.98 24.06
#